data_AF-A0A0P1KZ69-F1
#
_entry.id   AF-A0A0P1KZ69-F1
#
_cell.length_a   1.000
_cell.length_b   1.000
_cell.length_c   1.000
_cell.angle_alpha   90.00
_cell.angle_beta   90.00
_cell.angle_gamma   90.00
#
_symmetry.space_group_name_H-M   'P 1'
#
loop_
_entity.id
_entity.type
_entity.pdbx_description
1 polymer ?
#
loop_
_entity_poly.entity_id
_entity_poly.type
_entity_poly.pdbx_seq_one_letter_code
_entity_poly.pdbx_strand_id
1 'polypeptide(L)'
;MESRLQDLEERHVSVYRELLTALDELYLLRKGIRPEDETLLAVRHQLQSSLTMTAPMMSAMNGKTALDKRLLKLMQENHKLDAEVAAHQDEKLRLMRELGKERVRYKELVSNAHELTERQARAQGFGGLRTSRGLQDANTSTDREEQGNGGQNSGERDSTAEASPEQRDKSQIERENEALSELLVGMIVHGGYLGTNKLFDEWLERL
;
A
#
# COMPACT_ATOMS: atom_id res chain seq x y z
N MET A 1 -40.08 -7.36 13.96
CA MET A 1 -39.82 -6.99 15.37
C MET A 1 -38.34 -7.02 15.71
N GLU A 2 -37.58 -7.98 15.18
CA GLU A 2 -36.13 -8.08 15.43
C GLU A 2 -35.32 -6.88 14.93
N SER A 3 -35.61 -6.33 13.74
CA SER A 3 -34.91 -5.14 13.21
C SER A 3 -35.06 -3.91 14.12
N ARG A 4 -36.26 -3.67 14.65
CA ARG A 4 -36.51 -2.56 15.59
C ARG A 4 -35.72 -2.73 16.90
N LEU A 5 -35.50 -3.97 17.32
CA LEU A 5 -34.75 -4.29 18.52
C LEU A 5 -33.25 -4.06 18.27
N GLN A 6 -32.74 -4.45 17.10
CA GLN A 6 -31.38 -4.14 16.65
C GLN A 6 -31.12 -2.63 16.57
N ASP A 7 -32.04 -1.85 15.97
CA ASP A 7 -31.91 -0.39 15.90
C ASP A 7 -31.84 0.26 17.29
N LEU A 8 -32.58 -0.30 18.26
CA LEU A 8 -32.57 0.18 19.63
C LEU A 8 -31.28 -0.22 20.36
N GLU A 9 -30.79 -1.43 20.14
CA GLU A 9 -29.51 -1.93 20.63
C GLU A 9 -28.36 -1.04 20.12
N GLU A 10 -28.35 -0.70 18.83
CA GLU A 10 -27.35 0.17 18.22
C GLU A 10 -27.37 1.59 18.81
N ARG A 11 -28.56 2.19 18.94
CA ARG A 11 -28.71 3.50 19.59
C ARG A 11 -28.26 3.47 21.03
N HIS A 12 -28.58 2.41 21.77
CA HIS A 12 -28.16 2.26 23.16
C HIS A 12 -26.64 2.19 23.26
N VAL A 13 -25.96 1.44 22.38
CA VAL A 13 -24.49 1.36 22.34
C VAL A 13 -23.87 2.72 21.99
N SER A 14 -24.44 3.46 21.05
CA SER A 14 -23.97 4.82 20.70
C SER A 14 -24.04 5.75 21.90
N VAL A 15 -25.21 5.84 22.53
CA VAL A 15 -25.43 6.71 23.71
C VAL A 15 -24.53 6.29 24.87
N TYR A 16 -24.33 4.98 25.08
CA TYR A 16 -23.43 4.50 26.13
C TYR A 16 -21.98 4.91 25.90
N ARG A 17 -21.49 4.86 24.65
CA ARG A 17 -20.15 5.34 24.28
C ARG A 17 -20.01 6.86 24.47
N GLU A 18 -21.00 7.63 24.03
CA GLU A 18 -21.03 9.08 24.21
C GLU A 18 -21.03 9.46 25.70
N LEU A 19 -21.82 8.74 26.52
CA LEU A 19 -21.85 8.94 27.96
C LEU A 19 -20.50 8.65 28.62
N LEU A 20 -19.83 7.55 28.28
CA LEU A 20 -18.51 7.23 28.82
C LEU A 20 -17.47 8.30 28.47
N THR A 21 -17.54 8.80 27.24
CA THR A 21 -16.65 9.88 26.76
C THR A 21 -16.89 11.16 27.53
N ALA A 22 -18.15 11.60 27.64
CA ALA A 22 -18.51 12.80 28.39
C ALA A 22 -18.16 12.71 29.88
N LEU A 23 -18.29 11.53 30.49
CA LEU A 23 -17.90 11.31 31.88
C LEU A 23 -16.39 11.42 32.09
N ASP A 24 -15.59 10.87 31.18
CA ASP A 24 -14.13 10.97 31.24
C ASP A 24 -13.67 12.41 31.01
N GLU A 25 -14.25 13.12 30.05
CA GLU A 25 -13.98 14.54 29.82
C GLU A 25 -14.31 15.39 31.06
N LEU A 26 -15.48 15.17 31.66
CA LEU A 26 -15.91 15.87 32.87
C LEU A 26 -14.98 15.57 34.05
N TYR A 27 -14.53 14.32 34.19
CA TYR A 27 -13.58 13.91 35.23
C TYR A 27 -12.24 14.61 35.05
N LEU A 28 -11.71 14.64 33.82
CA LEU A 28 -10.44 15.28 33.48
C LEU A 28 -10.50 16.79 33.72
N LEU A 29 -11.58 17.44 33.26
CA LEU A 29 -11.83 18.86 33.50
C LEU A 29 -11.91 19.17 35.00
N ARG A 30 -12.62 18.34 35.78
CA ARG A 30 -12.74 18.51 37.23
C ARG A 30 -11.40 18.35 37.96
N LYS A 31 -10.53 17.47 37.48
CA LYS A 31 -9.21 17.24 38.07
C LYS A 31 -8.13 18.19 37.56
N GLY A 32 -8.42 18.98 36.53
CA GLY A 32 -7.45 19.86 35.87
C GLY A 32 -6.31 19.09 35.21
N ILE A 33 -6.51 17.80 34.93
CA ILE A 33 -5.50 16.93 34.31
C ILE A 33 -5.75 16.96 32.81
N ARG A 34 -4.72 17.27 32.02
CA ARG A 34 -4.77 17.03 30.58
C ARG A 34 -4.44 15.56 30.34
N PRO A 35 -5.24 14.83 29.56
CA PRO A 35 -4.90 13.45 29.21
C PRO A 35 -3.57 13.48 28.46
N GLU A 36 -2.56 12.80 28.99
CA GLU A 36 -1.28 12.62 28.29
C GLU A 36 -1.46 11.68 27.10
N ASP A 37 -2.38 10.70 27.20
CA ASP A 37 -2.65 9.68 26.18
C ASP A 37 -4.15 9.40 26.03
N GLU A 38 -4.73 9.73 24.87
CA GLU A 38 -6.09 9.32 24.50
C GLU A 38 -6.24 7.81 24.34
N THR A 39 -5.13 7.12 23.99
CA THR A 39 -5.08 5.67 23.83
C THR A 39 -5.39 4.94 25.13
N LEU A 40 -4.96 5.48 26.28
CA LEU A 40 -5.20 4.90 27.61
C LEU A 40 -6.67 5.00 28.02
N LEU A 41 -7.35 6.07 27.62
CA LEU A 41 -8.80 6.23 27.81
C LEU A 41 -9.57 5.24 26.94
N ALA A 42 -9.18 5.10 25.67
CA ALA A 42 -9.77 4.14 24.75
C ALA A 42 -9.60 2.68 25.25
N VAL A 43 -8.41 2.32 25.75
CA VAL A 43 -8.15 1.01 26.36
C VAL A 43 -9.03 0.79 27.58
N ARG A 44 -9.22 1.81 28.44
CA ARG A 44 -10.12 1.71 29.59
C ARG A 44 -11.57 1.48 29.17
N HIS A 45 -12.06 2.22 28.17
CA HIS A 45 -13.41 2.01 27.62
C HIS A 45 -13.58 0.60 27.07
N GLN A 46 -12.57 0.10 26.34
CA GLN A 46 -12.58 -1.26 25.82
C GLN A 46 -12.64 -2.31 26.95
N LEU A 47 -11.86 -2.13 28.02
CA LEU A 47 -11.88 -3.01 29.19
C LEU A 47 -13.21 -2.94 29.94
N GLN A 48 -13.79 -1.76 30.11
CA GLN A 48 -15.10 -1.61 30.73
C GLN A 48 -16.19 -2.30 29.89
N SER A 49 -16.14 -2.12 28.57
CA SER A 49 -17.06 -2.77 27.65
C SER A 49 -16.89 -4.30 27.65
N SER A 50 -15.67 -4.82 27.73
CA SER A 50 -15.45 -6.27 27.77
C SER A 50 -15.99 -6.89 29.07
N LEU A 51 -15.80 -6.21 30.21
CA LEU A 51 -16.33 -6.65 31.50
C LEU A 51 -17.87 -6.61 31.54
N THR A 52 -18.49 -5.54 31.01
CA THR A 52 -19.96 -5.43 30.98
C THR A 52 -20.60 -6.46 30.06
N MET A 53 -19.91 -6.88 28.98
CA MET A 53 -20.39 -7.93 28.08
C MET A 53 -20.16 -9.34 28.61
N THR A 54 -19.16 -9.54 29.48
CA THR A 54 -18.86 -10.86 30.06
C THR A 54 -19.98 -11.35 30.99
N ALA A 55 -20.62 -10.46 31.75
CA ALA A 55 -21.69 -10.84 32.66
C ALA A 55 -22.94 -11.39 31.95
N PRO A 56 -23.49 -10.73 30.90
CA PRO A 56 -24.52 -11.32 30.04
C PRO A 56 -24.10 -12.61 29.34
N MET A 57 -22.86 -12.71 28.87
CA MET A 57 -22.35 -13.96 28.27
C MET A 57 -22.39 -15.12 29.28
N MET A 58 -21.85 -14.93 30.48
CA MET A 58 -21.90 -15.95 31.55
C MET A 58 -23.35 -16.30 31.93
N SER A 59 -24.24 -15.31 31.97
CA SER A 59 -25.66 -15.56 32.24
C SER A 59 -26.31 -16.37 31.12
N ALA A 60 -25.99 -16.07 29.86
CA ALA A 60 -26.56 -16.74 28.70
C ALA A 60 -26.12 -18.19 28.56
N MET A 61 -24.95 -18.55 29.09
CA MET A 61 -24.51 -19.96 29.18
C MET A 61 -25.46 -20.82 30.01
N ASN A 62 -26.27 -20.23 30.90
CA ASN A 62 -27.27 -20.97 31.66
C ASN A 62 -28.52 -21.34 30.83
N GLY A 63 -28.74 -20.70 29.67
CA GLY A 63 -29.78 -21.05 28.69
C GLY A 63 -31.23 -20.93 29.18
N LYS A 64 -31.48 -20.18 30.27
CA LYS A 64 -32.77 -20.16 30.96
C LYS A 64 -33.78 -19.25 30.28
N THR A 65 -33.34 -18.16 29.64
CA THR A 65 -34.22 -17.17 29.02
C THR A 65 -34.23 -17.23 27.49
N ALA A 66 -35.23 -16.62 26.86
CA ALA A 66 -35.30 -16.51 25.40
C ALA A 66 -34.18 -15.63 24.81
N LEU A 67 -33.73 -14.61 25.57
CA LEU A 67 -32.58 -13.77 25.23
C LEU A 67 -31.27 -14.57 25.28
N ASP A 68 -31.10 -15.45 26.27
CA ASP A 68 -29.92 -16.32 26.37
C ASP A 68 -29.77 -17.20 25.12
N LYS A 69 -30.90 -17.77 24.65
CA LYS A 69 -30.93 -18.57 23.41
C LYS A 69 -30.59 -17.73 22.17
N ARG A 70 -31.06 -16.48 22.10
CA ARG A 70 -30.71 -15.54 21.02
C ARG A 70 -29.21 -15.24 21.04
N LEU A 71 -28.64 -14.95 22.21
CA LEU A 71 -27.21 -14.68 22.34
C LEU A 71 -26.36 -15.89 21.95
N LEU A 72 -26.73 -17.09 22.41
CA LEU A 72 -26.02 -18.32 22.06
C LEU A 72 -26.04 -18.59 20.55
N LYS A 73 -27.18 -18.36 19.89
CA LYS A 73 -27.31 -18.49 18.43
C LYS A 73 -26.39 -17.50 17.71
N LEU A 74 -26.39 -16.23 18.12
CA LEU A 74 -25.52 -15.20 17.55
C LEU A 74 -24.04 -15.51 17.77
N MET A 75 -23.65 -16.02 18.94
CA MET A 75 -22.27 -16.45 19.20
C MET A 75 -21.84 -17.59 18.28
N GLN A 76 -22.71 -18.59 18.08
CA GLN A 76 -22.44 -19.70 17.17
C GLN A 76 -22.34 -19.25 15.70
N GLU A 77 -23.20 -18.34 15.28
CA GLU A 77 -23.15 -17.75 13.94
C GLU A 77 -21.85 -16.95 13.74
N ASN A 78 -21.46 -16.14 14.72
CA ASN A 78 -20.22 -15.37 14.66
C ASN A 78 -18.99 -16.27 14.55
N HIS A 79 -18.90 -17.32 15.37
CA HIS A 79 -17.80 -18.28 15.30
C HIS A 79 -17.73 -19.04 13.97
N LYS A 80 -18.86 -19.30 13.32
CA LYS A 80 -18.88 -19.89 11.98
C LYS A 80 -18.32 -18.93 10.93
N LEU A 81 -18.75 -17.67 10.98
CA LEU A 81 -18.23 -16.62 10.09
C LEU A 81 -16.73 -16.41 10.30
N ASP A 82 -16.26 -16.41 11.54
CA ASP A 82 -14.83 -16.33 11.85
C ASP A 82 -14.05 -17.49 11.22
N ALA A 83 -14.59 -18.71 11.28
CA ALA A 83 -13.97 -19.88 10.63
C ALA A 83 -13.96 -19.76 9.11
N GLU A 84 -15.02 -19.23 8.50
CA GLU A 84 -15.07 -18.96 7.05
C GLU A 84 -14.06 -17.89 6.63
N VAL A 85 -13.96 -16.80 7.39
CA VAL A 85 -12.98 -15.73 7.15
C VAL A 85 -11.56 -16.27 7.27
N ALA A 86 -11.27 -17.09 8.29
CA ALA A 86 -9.97 -17.73 8.44
C ALA A 86 -9.64 -18.62 7.22
N ALA A 87 -10.60 -19.44 6.76
CA ALA A 87 -10.42 -20.27 5.57
C ALA A 87 -10.16 -19.44 4.30
N HIS A 88 -10.86 -18.33 4.12
CA HIS A 88 -10.61 -17.40 3.02
C HIS A 88 -9.22 -16.74 3.09
N GLN A 89 -8.75 -16.40 4.29
CA GLN A 89 -7.41 -15.86 4.48
C GLN A 89 -6.33 -16.91 4.17
N ASP A 90 -6.52 -18.15 4.61
CA ASP A 90 -5.61 -19.25 4.31
C ASP A 90 -5.52 -19.51 2.79
N GLU A 91 -6.66 -19.50 2.11
CA GLU A 91 -6.72 -19.65 0.66
C GLU A 91 -6.05 -18.48 -0.06
N LYS A 92 -6.27 -17.24 0.39
CA LYS A 92 -5.56 -16.07 -0.13
C LYS A 92 -4.05 -16.21 0.04
N LEU A 93 -3.59 -16.66 1.21
CA LEU A 93 -2.17 -16.89 1.48
C LEU A 93 -1.60 -18.04 0.63
N ARG A 94 -2.41 -19.05 0.29
CA ARG A 94 -2.03 -20.12 -0.63
C ARG A 94 -1.83 -19.57 -2.04
N LEU A 95 -2.81 -18.84 -2.56
CA LEU A 95 -2.75 -18.23 -3.89
C LEU A 95 -1.60 -17.23 -4.02
N MET A 96 -1.35 -16.42 -2.99
CA MET A 96 -0.19 -15.51 -2.96
C MET A 96 1.15 -16.25 -3.04
N ARG A 97 1.27 -17.41 -2.38
CA ARG A 97 2.47 -18.25 -2.47
C ARG A 97 2.61 -18.88 -3.86
N GLU A 98 1.52 -19.33 -4.47
CA GLU A 98 1.53 -19.87 -5.84
C GLU A 98 1.93 -18.79 -6.86
N LEU A 99 1.32 -17.60 -6.76
CA LEU A 99 1.66 -16.45 -7.59
C LEU A 99 3.13 -16.03 -7.39
N GLY A 100 3.64 -16.09 -6.16
CA GLY A 100 5.05 -15.87 -5.87
C GLY A 100 5.97 -16.86 -6.60
N LYS A 101 5.62 -18.15 -6.60
CA LYS A 101 6.38 -19.18 -7.34
C LYS A 101 6.34 -18.97 -8.85
N GLU A 102 5.17 -18.65 -9.41
CA GLU A 102 5.02 -18.38 -10.83
C GLU A 102 5.78 -17.12 -11.26
N ARG A 103 5.84 -16.07 -10.42
CA ARG A 103 6.68 -14.89 -10.67
C ARG A 103 8.17 -15.24 -10.73
N VAL A 104 8.65 -16.12 -9.85
CA VAL A 104 10.05 -16.58 -9.90
C VAL A 104 10.33 -17.33 -11.20
N ARG A 105 9.44 -18.27 -11.58
CA ARG A 105 9.55 -19.00 -12.86
C ARG A 105 9.54 -18.08 -14.06
N TYR A 106 8.65 -17.08 -14.07
CA TYR A 106 8.58 -16.07 -15.12
C TYR A 106 9.90 -15.28 -15.20
N LYS A 107 10.45 -14.84 -14.06
CA LYS A 107 11.72 -14.12 -14.01
C LYS A 107 12.88 -14.95 -14.56
N GLU A 108 12.94 -16.23 -14.23
CA GLU A 108 13.94 -17.16 -14.79
C GLU A 108 13.77 -17.32 -16.31
N LEU A 109 12.53 -17.47 -16.79
CA LEU A 109 12.24 -17.60 -18.22
C LEU A 109 12.63 -16.33 -18.99
N VAL A 110 12.32 -15.15 -18.46
CA VAL A 110 12.69 -13.85 -19.05
C VAL A 110 14.21 -13.69 -19.08
N SER A 111 14.92 -14.05 -18.01
CA SER A 111 16.40 -14.03 -17.98
C SER A 111 16.98 -14.93 -19.07
N ASN A 112 16.47 -16.16 -19.20
CA ASN A 112 16.90 -17.11 -20.21
C ASN A 112 16.58 -16.62 -21.64
N ALA A 113 15.41 -16.02 -21.86
CA ALA A 113 15.04 -15.44 -23.14
C ALA A 113 15.93 -14.25 -23.51
N HIS A 114 16.29 -13.41 -22.53
CA HIS A 114 17.22 -12.31 -22.71
C HIS A 114 18.61 -12.81 -23.11
N GLU A 115 19.15 -13.81 -22.42
CA GLU A 115 20.42 -14.44 -22.77
C GLU A 115 20.42 -15.06 -24.17
N LEU A 116 19.34 -15.74 -24.55
CA LEU A 116 19.19 -16.31 -25.89
C LEU A 116 19.12 -15.23 -26.97
N THR A 117 18.38 -14.14 -26.71
CA THR A 117 18.28 -13.00 -27.61
C THR A 117 19.64 -12.32 -27.77
N GLU A 118 20.39 -12.15 -26.68
CA GLU A 118 21.75 -11.58 -26.72
C GLU A 118 22.72 -12.48 -27.50
N ARG A 119 22.67 -13.80 -27.28
CA ARG A 119 23.46 -14.78 -28.04
C ARG A 119 23.10 -14.77 -29.52
N GLN A 120 21.82 -14.66 -29.87
CA GLN A 120 21.37 -14.56 -31.25
C GLN A 120 21.79 -13.25 -31.90
N ALA A 121 21.73 -12.12 -31.19
CA ALA A 121 22.22 -10.82 -31.67
C ALA A 121 23.73 -10.84 -31.92
N ARG A 122 24.51 -11.51 -31.06
CA ARG A 122 25.95 -11.74 -31.25
C ARG A 122 26.22 -12.67 -32.44
N ALA A 123 25.46 -13.76 -32.60
CA ALA A 123 25.63 -14.73 -33.69
C ALA A 123 25.24 -14.19 -35.07
N GLN A 124 24.25 -13.28 -35.13
CA GLN A 124 23.84 -12.62 -36.37
C GLN A 124 24.72 -11.42 -36.76
N GLY A 125 25.83 -11.17 -36.05
CA GLY A 125 26.76 -10.08 -36.38
C GLY A 125 26.21 -8.67 -36.10
N PHE A 126 25.12 -8.55 -35.34
CA PHE A 126 24.57 -7.25 -34.93
C PHE A 126 25.38 -6.57 -33.80
N GLY A 127 26.48 -7.19 -33.35
CA GLY A 127 27.39 -6.64 -32.35
C GLY A 127 28.25 -5.46 -32.80
N GLY A 128 28.02 -4.88 -33.99
CA GLY A 128 28.86 -3.81 -34.53
C GLY A 128 28.19 -2.48 -34.92
N LEU A 129 26.87 -2.39 -35.08
CA LEU A 129 26.26 -1.22 -35.72
C LEU A 129 24.90 -0.84 -35.11
N ARG A 130 24.90 -0.33 -33.87
CA ARG A 130 23.88 0.63 -33.39
C ARG A 130 24.47 1.71 -32.48
N THR A 131 25.57 2.31 -32.93
CA THR A 131 25.84 3.74 -32.71
C THR A 131 26.18 4.33 -34.06
N SER A 132 25.22 5.02 -34.70
CA SER A 132 25.37 5.99 -35.82
C SER A 132 24.24 5.87 -36.84
N ARG A 133 23.09 6.48 -36.53
CA ARG A 133 22.14 7.06 -37.49
C ARG A 133 21.13 7.84 -36.65
N GLY A 134 21.26 9.14 -36.48
CA GLY A 134 21.26 10.10 -37.58
C GLY A 134 19.83 10.28 -38.06
N LEU A 135 19.00 10.94 -37.24
CA LEU A 135 17.80 11.62 -37.69
C LEU A 135 18.07 13.11 -37.51
N GLN A 136 18.46 13.70 -38.63
CA GLN A 136 18.60 15.13 -38.87
C GLN A 136 17.25 15.83 -38.65
N ASP A 137 17.37 17.01 -38.07
CA ASP A 137 16.78 18.27 -38.51
C ASP A 137 15.32 18.26 -38.99
N ALA A 138 14.44 18.78 -38.14
CA ALA A 138 13.55 19.89 -38.51
C ALA A 138 12.70 20.28 -37.29
N ASN A 139 13.04 21.40 -36.63
CA ASN A 139 12.09 22.48 -36.38
C ASN A 139 12.80 23.71 -35.80
N THR A 140 13.02 24.64 -36.72
CA THR A 140 13.01 26.10 -36.60
C THR A 140 12.48 26.72 -35.30
N SER A 141 13.38 27.49 -34.66
CA SER A 141 13.30 28.95 -34.42
C SER A 141 12.04 29.57 -33.80
N THR A 142 12.21 30.14 -32.58
CA THR A 142 11.65 31.38 -31.95
C THR A 142 11.63 31.13 -30.43
N ASP A 143 12.10 31.92 -29.48
CA ASP A 143 12.56 33.30 -29.30
C ASP A 143 13.47 33.30 -28.02
N ARG A 144 14.64 33.94 -28.02
CA ARG A 144 14.96 35.25 -27.40
C ARG A 144 15.05 35.27 -25.86
N GLU A 145 16.14 35.90 -25.40
CA GLU A 145 16.48 36.36 -24.02
C GLU A 145 17.12 35.29 -23.11
N GLU A 146 18.18 35.50 -22.33
CA GLU A 146 19.05 36.66 -22.05
C GLU A 146 20.27 36.17 -21.20
N GLN A 147 21.38 36.93 -21.23
CA GLN A 147 22.47 37.01 -20.24
C GLN A 147 23.39 35.75 -20.07
N GLY A 148 24.71 35.82 -19.91
CA GLY A 148 25.67 36.90 -19.68
C GLY A 148 26.80 36.37 -18.77
N ASN A 149 28.05 36.78 -19.05
CA ASN A 149 29.30 36.59 -18.27
C ASN A 149 29.90 35.16 -18.23
N GLY A 150 31.19 34.90 -18.43
CA GLY A 150 32.38 35.74 -18.43
C GLY A 150 33.44 35.11 -17.51
N GLY A 151 34.61 34.71 -18.02
CA GLY A 151 35.77 34.39 -17.19
C GLY A 151 36.65 33.24 -17.68
N GLN A 152 37.77 33.59 -18.32
CA GLN A 152 38.90 32.72 -18.64
C GLN A 152 39.65 32.29 -17.35
N ASN A 153 40.13 31.04 -17.27
CA ASN A 153 41.56 30.81 -17.01
C ASN A 153 42.03 29.39 -17.34
N SER A 154 43.29 29.32 -17.73
CA SER A 154 44.02 28.21 -18.33
C SER A 154 44.62 27.21 -17.33
N GLY A 155 44.49 25.92 -17.66
CA GLY A 155 45.60 24.96 -17.78
C GLY A 155 46.14 24.29 -16.52
N GLU A 156 45.85 22.99 -16.36
CA GLU A 156 46.87 21.95 -16.17
C GLU A 156 46.25 20.56 -16.34
N ARG A 157 46.95 19.69 -17.07
CA ARG A 157 46.55 18.31 -17.38
C ARG A 157 46.85 17.42 -16.19
N ASP A 158 45.87 16.66 -15.71
CA ASP A 158 46.12 15.30 -15.24
C ASP A 158 44.90 14.40 -15.48
N SER A 159 45.17 13.10 -15.46
CA SER A 159 44.59 12.11 -16.35
C SER A 159 43.58 11.24 -15.62
N THR A 160 42.28 11.50 -15.78
CA THR A 160 41.21 10.53 -15.48
C THR A 160 40.01 10.84 -16.34
N ALA A 161 39.54 9.86 -17.11
CA ALA A 161 38.33 9.98 -17.94
C ALA A 161 37.09 10.10 -17.03
N GLU A 162 36.78 11.32 -16.63
CA GLU A 162 35.57 11.69 -15.92
C GLU A 162 34.40 11.75 -16.91
N ALA A 163 33.43 10.86 -16.74
CA ALA A 163 32.12 10.99 -17.37
C ALA A 163 31.53 12.35 -16.98
N SER A 164 31.11 13.14 -17.97
CA SER A 164 30.55 14.49 -17.78
C SER A 164 29.48 14.51 -16.68
N PRO A 165 29.44 15.55 -15.83
CA PRO A 165 28.49 15.66 -14.72
C PRO A 165 27.01 15.49 -15.15
N GLU A 166 26.65 15.91 -16.36
CA GLU A 166 25.31 15.73 -16.93
C GLU A 166 24.95 14.27 -17.25
N GLN A 167 25.93 13.38 -17.49
CA GLN A 167 25.67 11.94 -17.70
C GLN A 167 25.44 11.22 -16.37
N ARG A 168 26.08 11.69 -15.29
CA ARG A 168 25.85 11.16 -13.94
C ARG A 168 24.43 11.48 -13.48
N ASP A 169 23.97 12.72 -13.68
CA ASP A 169 22.60 13.13 -13.35
C ASP A 169 21.54 12.34 -14.13
N LYS A 170 21.74 12.10 -15.44
CA LYS A 170 20.81 11.28 -16.24
C LYS A 170 20.74 9.83 -15.77
N SER A 171 21.89 9.22 -15.48
CA SER A 171 21.93 7.84 -14.97
C SER A 171 21.31 7.71 -13.57
N GLN A 172 21.36 8.78 -12.78
CA GLN A 172 20.73 8.83 -11.46
C GLN A 172 19.22 8.98 -11.59
N ILE A 173 18.75 9.87 -12.47
CA ILE A 173 17.31 10.05 -12.78
C ILE A 173 16.69 8.77 -13.35
N GLU A 174 17.41 8.03 -14.19
CA GLU A 174 16.92 6.75 -14.72
C GLU A 174 16.75 5.70 -13.62
N ARG A 175 17.69 5.60 -12.69
CA ARG A 175 17.59 4.70 -11.53
C ARG A 175 16.47 5.12 -10.57
N GLU A 176 16.31 6.42 -10.35
CA GLU A 176 15.24 6.97 -9.52
C GLU A 176 13.87 6.69 -10.16
N ASN A 177 13.75 6.84 -11.48
CA ASN A 177 12.53 6.51 -12.22
C ASN A 177 12.21 5.01 -12.19
N GLU A 178 13.22 4.15 -12.29
CA GLU A 178 13.05 2.70 -12.17
C GLU A 178 12.58 2.32 -10.76
N ALA A 179 13.21 2.86 -9.71
CA ALA A 179 12.79 2.64 -8.33
C ALA A 179 11.37 3.16 -8.05
N LEU A 180 11.01 4.32 -8.60
CA LEU A 180 9.65 4.88 -8.50
C LEU A 180 8.63 4.00 -9.22
N SER A 181 8.99 3.42 -10.38
CA SER A 181 8.12 2.52 -11.12
C SER A 181 7.86 1.22 -10.35
N GLU A 182 8.89 0.62 -9.74
CA GLU A 182 8.74 -0.58 -8.92
C GLU A 182 7.92 -0.31 -7.65
N LEU A 183 8.13 0.84 -7.01
CA LEU A 183 7.36 1.27 -5.84
C LEU A 183 5.88 1.44 -6.19
N LEU A 184 5.59 2.07 -7.33
CA LEU A 184 4.24 2.31 -7.79
C LEU A 184 3.51 1.01 -8.12
N VAL A 185 4.18 0.06 -8.79
CA VAL A 185 3.65 -1.30 -9.03
C VAL A 185 3.40 -2.03 -7.70
N GLY A 186 4.31 -1.92 -6.74
CA GLY A 186 4.13 -2.46 -5.39
C GLY A 186 2.88 -1.90 -4.70
N MET A 187 2.69 -0.58 -4.76
CA MET A 187 1.52 0.10 -4.19
C MET A 187 0.22 -0.26 -4.92
N ILE A 188 0.22 -0.43 -6.24
CA ILE A 188 -0.96 -0.84 -7.02
C ILE A 188 -1.38 -2.27 -6.64
N VAL A 189 -0.41 -3.20 -6.56
CA VAL A 189 -0.66 -4.61 -6.25
C VAL A 189 -1.09 -4.79 -4.80
N HIS A 190 -0.50 -4.06 -3.85
CA HIS A 190 -0.79 -4.22 -2.42
C HIS A 190 -1.94 -3.32 -1.94
N GLY A 191 -2.13 -2.16 -2.58
CA GLY A 191 -3.20 -1.21 -2.29
C GLY A 191 -4.54 -1.54 -2.95
N GLY A 192 -4.58 -2.55 -3.83
CA GLY A 192 -5.82 -3.00 -4.47
C GLY A 192 -6.40 -1.96 -5.42
N TYR A 193 -5.57 -1.40 -6.30
CA TYR A 193 -6.02 -0.43 -7.29
C TYR A 193 -7.09 -1.03 -8.22
N LEU A 194 -8.23 -0.34 -8.34
CA LEU A 194 -9.45 -0.79 -9.01
C LEU A 194 -9.64 -0.19 -10.43
N GLY A 195 -8.60 0.36 -11.05
CA GLY A 195 -8.69 0.91 -12.41
C GLY A 195 -9.41 2.25 -12.50
N THR A 196 -9.22 3.15 -11.53
CA THR A 196 -9.93 4.44 -11.46
C THR A 196 -9.31 5.55 -12.33
N ASN A 197 -8.12 5.33 -12.88
CA ASN A 197 -7.37 6.32 -13.65
C ASN A 197 -6.74 5.69 -14.91
N LYS A 198 -7.28 6.13 -16.05
CA LYS A 198 -6.95 5.67 -17.41
C LYS A 198 -5.47 5.83 -17.77
N LEU A 199 -4.80 6.82 -17.19
CA LEU A 199 -3.39 7.10 -17.45
C LEU A 199 -2.49 5.99 -16.89
N PHE A 200 -2.87 5.37 -15.77
CA PHE A 200 -2.14 4.22 -15.22
C PHE A 200 -2.45 2.94 -15.97
N ASP A 201 -3.67 2.78 -16.50
CA ASP A 201 -4.04 1.62 -17.30
C ASP A 201 -3.31 1.63 -18.66
N GLU A 202 -3.27 2.77 -19.36
CA GLU A 202 -2.49 2.94 -20.59
C GLU A 202 -0.98 2.78 -20.37
N TRP A 203 -0.48 3.12 -19.17
CA TRP A 203 0.91 2.94 -18.82
C TRP A 203 1.25 1.47 -18.50
N LEU A 204 0.36 0.75 -17.81
CA LEU A 204 0.48 -0.69 -17.55
C LEU A 204 0.42 -1.53 -18.85
N GLU A 205 -0.34 -1.09 -19.86
CA GLU A 205 -0.40 -1.76 -21.17
C GLU A 205 0.88 -1.58 -22.02
N ARG A 206 1.71 -0.58 -21.70
CA ARG A 206 2.97 -0.29 -22.41
C ARG A 206 4.21 -0.92 -21.76
N LEU A 207 4.05 -1.49 -20.57
CA LEU A 207 5.07 -2.22 -19.81
C LEU A 207 5.14 -3.68 -20.27
#